data_AF-A0A7C6HMC5-F1
#
_entry.id   AF-A0A7C6HMC5-F1
#
_cell.length_a   1.000
_cell.length_b   1.000
_cell.length_c   1.000
_cell.angle_alpha   90.00
_cell.angle_beta   90.00
_cell.angle_gamma   90.00
#
_symmetry.space_group_name_H-M   'P 1'
#
loop_
_entity.id
_entity.type
_entity.pdbx_description
1 polymer ?
#
loop_
_entity_poly.entity_id
_entity_poly.type
_entity_poly.pdbx_seq_one_letter_code
_entity_poly.pdbx_strand_id
1 'polypeptide(L)'
;MNYTFRGNAMATKNRDYVRDLPYNEGGRAYMATQIEFDKALEYLLQRLREDGLADRTLIVINADHYPYGLEKEDYDQLAGKTLEENFEIYRNSLIMYVDGMEPMEVDKVCFTLDILPTIYNLMDIPYDSRLLMGSDVFSEREPLAFFVNRSWITEEGRYNAVTKKFTPAEGSSLEDQDAYIERITQIVRNKLKFSTQVLDYDYYERILPDSIWDIVNEDSGYPPSRE
;
A
#
# COMPACT_ATOMS: atom_id res chain seq x y z
N MET A 1 -14.69 12.78 9.12
CA MET A 1 -15.63 11.69 8.81
C MET A 1 -15.68 10.86 10.06
N ASN A 2 -16.80 10.83 10.79
CA ASN A 2 -16.79 10.27 12.14
C ASN A 2 -17.42 8.87 12.11
N TYR A 3 -16.68 7.86 12.56
CA TYR A 3 -17.17 6.49 12.68
C TYR A 3 -18.15 6.41 13.86
N THR A 4 -19.44 6.49 13.56
CA THR A 4 -20.53 6.44 14.55
C THR A 4 -21.73 5.70 13.97
N PHE A 5 -22.58 5.14 14.84
CA PHE A 5 -23.81 4.49 14.39
C PHE A 5 -24.96 5.46 14.07
N ARG A 6 -24.73 6.77 14.23
CA ARG A 6 -25.74 7.81 13.97
C ARG A 6 -25.49 8.57 12.67
N GLY A 7 -24.22 8.77 12.29
CA GLY A 7 -23.83 9.59 11.14
C GLY A 7 -23.27 8.82 9.95
N ASN A 8 -23.05 7.50 10.06
CA ASN A 8 -22.50 6.68 8.99
C ASN A 8 -23.49 5.56 8.62
N ALA A 9 -24.07 5.64 7.42
CA ALA A 9 -25.09 4.69 6.96
C ALA A 9 -24.58 3.24 6.91
N MET A 10 -23.32 3.02 6.52
CA MET A 10 -22.73 1.68 6.45
C MET A 10 -22.50 1.10 7.85
N ALA A 11 -22.04 1.92 8.80
CA ALA A 11 -21.94 1.52 10.19
C ALA A 11 -23.31 1.21 10.78
N THR A 12 -24.32 2.07 10.56
CA THR A 12 -25.69 1.85 11.04
C THR A 12 -26.28 0.54 10.49
N LYS A 13 -26.12 0.27 9.18
CA LYS A 13 -26.63 -0.92 8.50
C LYS A 13 -26.07 -2.22 9.09
N ASN A 14 -24.80 -2.24 9.46
CA ASN A 14 -24.12 -3.44 9.96
C ASN A 14 -23.90 -3.46 11.47
N ARG A 15 -24.58 -2.58 12.23
CA ARG A 15 -24.39 -2.42 13.67
C ARG A 15 -24.54 -3.72 14.46
N ASP A 16 -25.52 -4.55 14.11
CA ASP A 16 -25.80 -5.77 14.86
C ASP A 16 -24.70 -6.82 14.72
N TYR A 17 -23.98 -6.86 13.59
CA TYR A 17 -22.90 -7.82 13.35
C TYR A 17 -21.66 -7.56 14.20
N VAL A 18 -21.49 -6.32 14.69
CA VAL A 18 -20.30 -5.90 15.44
C VAL A 18 -20.59 -5.64 16.92
N ARG A 19 -21.84 -5.82 17.37
CA ARG A 19 -22.30 -5.40 18.70
C ARG A 19 -21.47 -6.01 19.83
N ASP A 20 -21.08 -7.27 19.67
CA ASP A 20 -20.41 -8.06 20.70
C ASP A 20 -18.87 -7.99 20.58
N LEU A 21 -18.33 -7.20 19.64
CA LEU A 21 -16.90 -6.97 19.54
C LEU A 21 -16.38 -6.15 20.73
N PRO A 22 -15.17 -6.45 21.23
CA PRO A 22 -14.59 -5.84 22.43
C PRO A 22 -14.02 -4.43 22.19
N TYR A 23 -14.55 -3.69 21.22
CA TYR A 23 -14.11 -2.35 20.87
C TYR A 23 -15.08 -1.29 21.39
N ASN A 24 -14.65 -0.04 21.49
CA ASN A 24 -15.54 1.09 21.76
C ASN A 24 -16.47 1.40 20.56
N GLU A 25 -17.25 2.48 20.63
CA GLU A 25 -18.18 2.83 19.54
C GLU A 25 -17.44 3.10 18.22
N GLY A 26 -16.33 3.85 18.26
CA GLY A 26 -15.54 4.19 17.07
C GLY A 26 -15.00 2.94 16.37
N GLY A 27 -14.33 2.06 17.12
CA GLY A 27 -13.80 0.79 16.59
C GLY A 27 -14.89 -0.14 16.06
N ARG A 28 -16.03 -0.29 16.78
CA ARG A 28 -17.15 -1.09 16.26
C ARG A 28 -17.76 -0.48 15.00
N ALA A 29 -17.96 0.84 14.97
CA ALA A 29 -18.51 1.52 13.81
C ALA A 29 -17.58 1.39 12.60
N TYR A 30 -16.26 1.47 12.80
CA TYR A 30 -15.27 1.20 11.76
C TYR A 30 -15.36 -0.25 11.24
N MET A 31 -15.39 -1.25 12.12
CA MET A 31 -15.54 -2.65 11.70
C MET A 31 -16.85 -2.87 10.94
N ALA A 32 -17.93 -2.19 11.33
CA ALA A 32 -19.21 -2.29 10.64
C ALA A 32 -19.15 -1.73 9.20
N THR A 33 -18.31 -0.72 8.93
CA THR A 33 -18.13 -0.24 7.54
C THR A 33 -17.36 -1.24 6.70
N GLN A 34 -16.42 -1.98 7.29
CA GLN A 34 -15.62 -2.98 6.54
C GLN A 34 -16.47 -4.17 6.05
N ILE A 35 -17.59 -4.47 6.72
CA ILE A 35 -18.52 -5.53 6.29
C ILE A 35 -19.11 -5.27 4.90
N GLU A 36 -19.30 -4.01 4.50
CA GLU A 36 -19.79 -3.71 3.15
C GLU A 36 -18.75 -4.00 2.07
N PHE A 37 -17.47 -3.72 2.36
CA PHE A 37 -16.38 -4.08 1.47
C PHE A 37 -16.24 -5.61 1.34
N ASP A 38 -16.29 -6.31 2.48
CA ASP A 38 -16.25 -7.78 2.52
C ASP A 38 -17.39 -8.43 1.70
N LYS A 39 -18.63 -7.98 1.90
CA LYS A 39 -19.80 -8.44 1.10
C LYS A 39 -19.68 -8.09 -0.38
N ALA A 40 -19.12 -6.92 -0.71
CA ALA A 40 -18.91 -6.54 -2.11
C ALA A 40 -17.86 -7.44 -2.79
N LEU A 41 -16.82 -7.83 -2.07
CA LEU A 41 -15.83 -8.80 -2.56
C LEU A 41 -16.43 -10.21 -2.69
N GLU A 42 -17.22 -10.67 -1.73
CA GLU A 42 -17.95 -11.94 -1.83
C GLU A 42 -18.82 -11.96 -3.09
N TYR A 43 -19.61 -10.90 -3.30
CA TYR A 43 -20.45 -10.76 -4.47
C TYR A 43 -19.62 -10.74 -5.77
N LEU A 44 -18.54 -9.95 -5.84
CA LEU A 44 -17.65 -9.90 -7.01
C LEU A 44 -17.10 -11.29 -7.34
N LEU A 45 -16.59 -12.01 -6.34
CA LEU A 45 -16.05 -13.36 -6.51
C LEU A 45 -17.12 -14.34 -6.98
N GLN A 46 -18.33 -14.28 -6.43
CA GLN A 46 -19.45 -15.10 -6.89
C GLN A 46 -19.76 -14.84 -8.37
N ARG A 47 -19.84 -13.56 -8.78
CA ARG A 47 -20.08 -13.19 -10.18
C ARG A 47 -18.98 -13.72 -11.11
N LEU A 48 -17.71 -13.54 -10.72
CA LEU A 48 -16.57 -14.06 -11.49
C LEU A 48 -16.61 -15.60 -11.61
N ARG A 49 -17.04 -16.32 -10.58
CA ARG A 49 -17.18 -17.78 -10.61
C ARG A 49 -18.33 -18.22 -11.51
N GLU A 50 -19.48 -17.57 -11.41
CA GLU A 50 -20.65 -17.84 -12.25
C GLU A 50 -20.34 -17.64 -13.74
N ASP A 51 -19.54 -16.62 -14.06
CA ASP A 51 -19.13 -16.31 -15.43
C ASP A 51 -17.90 -17.12 -15.91
N GLY A 52 -17.33 -17.98 -15.04
CA GLY A 52 -16.17 -18.82 -15.37
C GLY A 52 -14.86 -18.04 -15.56
N LEU A 53 -14.72 -16.89 -14.89
CA LEU A 53 -13.59 -15.95 -14.99
C LEU A 53 -12.73 -15.88 -13.72
N ALA A 54 -13.17 -16.47 -12.61
CA ALA A 54 -12.49 -16.33 -11.32
C ALA A 54 -11.06 -16.89 -11.30
N ASP A 55 -10.80 -17.97 -12.03
CA ASP A 55 -9.49 -18.65 -12.13
C ASP A 55 -8.48 -17.90 -13.03
N ARG A 56 -8.94 -16.89 -13.77
CA ARG A 56 -8.13 -16.07 -14.69
C ARG A 56 -8.16 -14.58 -14.37
N THR A 57 -8.65 -14.24 -13.18
CA THR A 57 -8.75 -12.85 -12.71
C THR A 57 -7.86 -12.67 -11.50
N LEU A 58 -6.84 -11.81 -11.62
CA LEU A 58 -6.03 -11.38 -10.48
C LEU A 58 -6.75 -10.25 -9.74
N ILE A 59 -7.11 -10.51 -8.49
CA ILE A 59 -7.63 -9.51 -7.55
C ILE A 59 -6.48 -9.03 -6.68
N VAL A 60 -6.20 -7.73 -6.73
CA VAL A 60 -5.17 -7.08 -5.90
C VAL A 60 -5.86 -6.10 -4.95
N ILE A 61 -5.72 -6.33 -3.65
CA ILE A 61 -6.32 -5.52 -2.58
C ILE A 61 -5.18 -4.92 -1.76
N ASN A 62 -5.17 -3.59 -1.65
CA ASN A 62 -4.26 -2.84 -0.81
C ASN A 62 -5.03 -1.72 -0.13
N ALA A 63 -4.79 -1.50 1.16
CA ALA A 63 -5.33 -0.33 1.84
C ALA A 63 -4.60 0.94 1.35
N ASP A 64 -5.37 1.95 0.96
CA ASP A 64 -4.86 3.23 0.48
C ASP A 64 -4.19 4.05 1.59
N HIS A 65 -4.78 4.05 2.78
CA HIS A 65 -4.26 4.72 3.96
C HIS A 65 -4.81 4.12 5.27
N TYR A 66 -4.28 4.60 6.40
CA TYR A 66 -4.83 4.30 7.73
C TYR A 66 -6.15 5.07 7.95
N PRO A 67 -7.13 4.57 8.74
CA PRO A 67 -8.51 5.07 8.71
C PRO A 67 -8.74 6.50 9.23
N TYR A 68 -8.59 7.50 8.37
CA TYR A 68 -8.82 8.92 8.69
C TYR A 68 -10.15 9.18 9.44
N GLY A 69 -10.09 10.06 10.44
CA GLY A 69 -11.25 10.45 11.24
C GLY A 69 -11.63 9.45 12.34
N LEU A 70 -10.88 8.36 12.47
CA LEU A 70 -10.88 7.52 13.67
C LEU A 70 -9.94 8.14 14.73
N GLU A 71 -10.25 8.01 16.01
CA GLU A 71 -9.42 8.55 17.10
C GLU A 71 -8.30 7.56 17.45
N LYS A 72 -7.14 8.06 17.91
CA LYS A 72 -5.95 7.21 18.22
C LYS A 72 -6.26 6.03 19.14
N GLU A 73 -7.11 6.25 20.14
CA GLU A 73 -7.53 5.20 21.08
C GLU A 73 -8.27 4.05 20.38
N ASP A 74 -9.08 4.34 19.36
CA ASP A 74 -9.79 3.33 18.60
C ASP A 74 -8.80 2.47 17.78
N TYR A 75 -7.78 3.07 17.18
CA TYR A 75 -6.71 2.32 16.48
C TYR A 75 -6.00 1.36 17.42
N ASP A 76 -5.66 1.84 18.62
CA ASP A 76 -4.93 1.05 19.59
C ASP A 76 -5.76 -0.14 20.10
N GLN A 77 -7.07 0.06 20.27
CA GLN A 77 -7.99 -1.02 20.59
C GLN A 77 -8.09 -2.04 19.45
N LEU A 78 -8.24 -1.57 18.21
CA LEU A 78 -8.29 -2.45 17.03
C LEU A 78 -6.99 -3.24 16.86
N ALA A 79 -5.84 -2.63 17.16
CA ALA A 79 -4.55 -3.29 17.11
C ALA A 79 -4.23 -4.16 18.34
N GLY A 80 -5.00 -4.04 19.42
CA GLY A 80 -4.74 -4.70 20.71
C GLY A 80 -3.48 -4.19 21.43
N LYS A 81 -2.89 -3.07 20.99
CA LYS A 81 -1.69 -2.45 21.57
C LYS A 81 -1.63 -0.97 21.22
N THR A 82 -0.86 -0.19 21.99
CA THR A 82 -0.54 1.19 21.61
C THR A 82 0.37 1.20 20.38
N LEU A 83 -0.14 1.73 19.27
CA LEU A 83 0.61 1.90 18.02
C LEU A 83 1.54 3.11 18.09
N GLU A 84 2.74 2.95 17.56
CA GLU A 84 3.66 4.06 17.31
C GLU A 84 3.25 4.85 16.05
N GLU A 85 3.23 6.18 16.14
CA GLU A 85 2.60 7.05 15.12
C GLU A 85 3.46 7.31 13.88
N ASN A 86 4.77 7.11 13.93
CA ASN A 86 5.64 7.35 12.79
C ASN A 86 5.64 6.19 11.79
N PHE A 87 5.48 4.96 12.29
CA PHE A 87 5.60 3.74 11.48
C PHE A 87 4.38 2.83 11.60
N GLU A 88 3.97 2.47 12.82
CA GLU A 88 3.05 1.34 13.01
C GLU A 88 1.63 1.64 12.53
N ILE A 89 1.17 2.89 12.64
CA ILE A 89 -0.16 3.28 12.14
C ILE A 89 -0.31 3.13 10.62
N TYR A 90 0.80 3.11 9.89
CA TYR A 90 0.81 2.95 8.43
C TYR A 90 0.94 1.50 7.98
N ARG A 91 1.12 0.55 8.91
CA ARG A 91 1.23 -0.87 8.57
C ARG A 91 -0.12 -1.38 8.08
N ASN A 92 -0.14 -1.96 6.90
CA ASN A 92 -1.31 -2.61 6.30
C ASN A 92 -0.89 -3.92 5.61
N SER A 93 -1.76 -4.46 4.74
CA SER A 93 -1.51 -5.69 4.01
C SER A 93 -1.82 -5.49 2.52
N LEU A 94 -1.02 -6.16 1.69
CA LEU A 94 -1.27 -6.37 0.27
C LEU A 94 -1.75 -7.81 0.10
N ILE A 95 -2.94 -7.99 -0.48
CA ILE A 95 -3.51 -9.30 -0.78
C ILE A 95 -3.58 -9.42 -2.30
N MET A 96 -2.96 -10.47 -2.84
CA MET A 96 -3.09 -10.85 -4.24
C MET A 96 -3.77 -12.22 -4.30
N TYR A 97 -4.85 -12.30 -5.07
CA TYR A 97 -5.73 -13.47 -5.08
C TYR A 97 -6.16 -13.85 -6.51
N VAL A 98 -6.09 -15.14 -6.81
CA VAL A 98 -6.68 -15.80 -7.98
C VAL A 98 -7.42 -17.03 -7.46
N ASP A 99 -8.61 -17.32 -7.99
CA ASP A 99 -9.40 -18.47 -7.51
C ASP A 99 -8.65 -19.79 -7.75
N GLY A 100 -8.48 -20.59 -6.70
CA GLY A 100 -7.72 -21.85 -6.74
C GLY A 100 -6.20 -21.72 -6.56
N MET A 101 -5.65 -20.53 -6.29
CA MET A 101 -4.23 -20.40 -5.98
C MET A 101 -3.87 -21.00 -4.61
N GLU A 102 -2.66 -21.55 -4.49
CA GLU A 102 -2.11 -21.98 -3.20
C GLU A 102 -1.74 -20.75 -2.35
N PRO A 103 -2.12 -20.72 -1.06
CA PRO A 103 -1.82 -19.59 -0.19
C PRO A 103 -0.32 -19.51 0.14
N MET A 104 0.20 -18.29 0.18
CA MET A 104 1.56 -17.98 0.62
C MET A 104 1.55 -16.70 1.44
N GLU A 105 2.32 -16.69 2.53
CA GLU A 105 2.57 -15.48 3.32
C GLU A 105 3.96 -14.93 3.00
N VAL A 106 4.05 -13.62 2.83
CA VAL A 106 5.31 -12.90 2.55
C VAL A 106 5.48 -11.85 3.64
N ASP A 107 6.47 -12.02 4.51
CA ASP A 107 6.80 -11.07 5.60
C ASP A 107 7.91 -10.08 5.23
N LYS A 108 8.28 -10.04 3.94
CA LYS A 108 9.23 -9.07 3.41
C LYS A 108 8.63 -7.67 3.46
N VAL A 109 9.44 -6.66 3.82
CA VAL A 109 9.01 -5.27 3.79
C VAL A 109 8.52 -4.93 2.37
N CYS A 110 7.29 -4.44 2.29
CA CYS A 110 6.63 -4.05 1.04
C CYS A 110 6.11 -2.63 1.17
N PHE A 111 6.21 -1.87 0.08
CA PHE A 111 5.70 -0.51 -0.01
C PHE A 111 4.68 -0.38 -1.14
N THR A 112 3.76 0.59 -1.08
CA THR A 112 2.72 0.77 -2.11
C THR A 112 3.30 0.95 -3.52
N LEU A 113 4.50 1.52 -3.64
CA LEU A 113 5.18 1.69 -4.93
C LEU A 113 5.68 0.38 -5.54
N ASP A 114 5.79 -0.69 -4.74
CA ASP A 114 6.25 -2.02 -5.14
C ASP A 114 5.14 -2.83 -5.81
N ILE A 115 3.87 -2.42 -5.65
CA ILE A 115 2.71 -3.16 -6.18
C ILE A 115 2.76 -3.24 -7.71
N LEU A 116 2.97 -2.13 -8.40
CA LEU A 116 2.98 -2.08 -9.86
C LEU A 116 4.08 -2.98 -10.48
N PRO A 117 5.38 -2.86 -10.11
CA PRO A 117 6.40 -3.74 -10.66
C PRO A 117 6.15 -5.22 -10.29
N THR A 118 5.59 -5.51 -9.11
CA THR A 118 5.22 -6.89 -8.72
C THR A 118 4.14 -7.45 -9.65
N ILE A 119 3.08 -6.68 -9.92
CA ILE A 119 2.01 -7.08 -10.85
C ILE A 119 2.57 -7.29 -12.26
N TYR A 120 3.41 -6.37 -12.76
CA TYR A 120 4.01 -6.50 -14.08
C TYR A 120 4.82 -7.79 -14.22
N ASN A 121 5.65 -8.13 -13.23
CA ASN A 121 6.39 -9.40 -13.26
C ASN A 121 5.47 -10.63 -13.14
N LEU A 122 4.46 -10.61 -12.26
CA LEU A 122 3.51 -11.72 -12.13
C LEU A 122 2.71 -11.97 -13.41
N MET A 123 2.43 -10.91 -14.16
CA MET A 123 1.66 -10.95 -15.40
C MET A 123 2.52 -11.08 -16.67
N ASP A 124 3.85 -11.22 -16.52
CA ASP A 124 4.82 -11.25 -17.63
C ASP A 124 4.70 -10.03 -18.57
N ILE A 125 4.42 -8.86 -17.99
CA ILE A 125 4.33 -7.57 -18.71
C ILE A 125 5.72 -6.92 -18.70
N PRO A 126 6.35 -6.69 -19.86
CA PRO A 126 7.66 -6.05 -19.92
C PRO A 126 7.58 -4.58 -19.52
N TYR A 127 8.52 -4.14 -18.67
CA TYR A 127 8.65 -2.75 -18.25
C TYR A 127 10.11 -2.37 -18.00
N ASP A 128 10.42 -1.08 -18.07
CA ASP A 128 11.71 -0.56 -17.65
C ASP A 128 11.68 -0.20 -16.16
N SER A 129 12.28 -1.06 -15.34
CA SER A 129 12.35 -0.86 -13.88
C SER A 129 12.98 0.46 -13.45
N ARG A 130 13.79 1.11 -14.30
CA ARG A 130 14.42 2.42 -13.99
C ARG A 130 13.39 3.56 -13.96
N LEU A 131 12.23 3.35 -14.57
CA LEU A 131 11.14 4.31 -14.62
C LEU A 131 10.20 4.20 -13.40
N LEU A 132 10.33 3.16 -12.58
CA LEU A 132 9.50 2.96 -11.40
C LEU A 132 10.29 3.23 -10.12
N MET A 133 9.60 3.77 -9.11
CA MET A 133 10.22 4.08 -7.82
C MET A 133 10.23 2.88 -6.87
N GLY A 134 9.25 1.98 -6.99
CA GLY A 134 9.23 0.73 -6.25
C GLY A 134 10.01 -0.38 -6.94
N SER A 135 10.03 -1.55 -6.33
CA SER A 135 10.68 -2.76 -6.81
C SER A 135 9.75 -3.94 -6.60
N ASP A 136 9.85 -4.95 -7.46
CA ASP A 136 9.08 -6.17 -7.28
C ASP A 136 9.43 -6.82 -5.92
N VAL A 137 8.40 -7.13 -5.13
CA VAL A 137 8.53 -7.74 -3.79
C VAL A 137 9.29 -9.07 -3.87
N PHE A 138 9.13 -9.83 -4.96
CA PHE A 138 9.79 -11.11 -5.16
C PHE A 138 11.22 -10.99 -5.75
N SER A 139 11.70 -9.77 -6.01
CA SER A 139 13.05 -9.56 -6.53
C SER A 139 14.12 -9.61 -5.43
N GLU A 140 15.38 -9.82 -5.82
CA GLU A 140 16.55 -9.80 -4.91
C GLU A 140 16.95 -8.37 -4.43
N ARG A 141 16.14 -7.35 -4.71
CA ARG A 141 16.45 -5.97 -4.28
C ARG A 141 16.19 -5.81 -2.78
N GLU A 142 17.06 -5.02 -2.13
CA GLU A 142 16.88 -4.61 -0.73
C GLU A 142 15.51 -3.90 -0.57
N PRO A 143 14.63 -4.41 0.31
CA PRO A 143 13.36 -3.76 0.61
C PRO A 143 13.53 -2.38 1.21
N LEU A 144 12.66 -1.46 0.82
CA LEU A 144 12.65 -0.11 1.35
C LEU A 144 11.25 0.48 1.34
N ALA A 145 10.69 0.68 2.54
CA ALA A 145 9.54 1.55 2.74
C ALA A 145 10.01 2.90 3.30
N PHE A 146 9.41 4.00 2.84
CA PHE A 146 9.75 5.34 3.32
C PHE A 146 8.53 6.24 3.42
N PHE A 147 8.64 7.24 4.28
CA PHE A 147 7.53 8.09 4.69
C PHE A 147 7.77 9.54 4.24
N VAL A 148 6.70 10.34 4.19
CA VAL A 148 6.77 11.77 3.79
C VAL A 148 7.75 12.56 4.66
N ASN A 149 7.84 12.22 5.95
CA ASN A 149 8.79 12.85 6.87
C ASN A 149 10.25 12.35 6.71
N ARG A 150 10.52 11.52 5.68
CA ARG A 150 11.82 10.93 5.34
C ARG A 150 12.32 9.84 6.29
N SER A 151 11.47 9.38 7.21
CA SER A 151 11.72 8.13 7.93
C SER A 151 11.65 6.95 6.96
N TRP A 152 12.27 5.82 7.33
CA TRP A 152 12.31 4.64 6.46
C TRP A 152 12.44 3.34 7.26
N ILE A 153 12.09 2.23 6.60
CA ILE A 153 12.18 0.85 7.09
C ILE A 153 12.85 -0.01 6.01
N THR A 154 13.80 -0.83 6.42
CA THR A 154 14.48 -1.87 5.64
C THR A 154 14.48 -3.18 6.43
N GLU A 155 15.02 -4.26 5.86
CA GLU A 155 15.23 -5.53 6.57
C GLU A 155 16.20 -5.38 7.76
N GLU A 156 17.13 -4.42 7.72
CA GLU A 156 18.10 -4.18 8.80
C GLU A 156 17.53 -3.35 9.95
N GLY A 157 16.41 -2.67 9.74
CA GLY A 157 15.76 -1.87 10.78
C GLY A 157 15.03 -0.65 10.26
N ARG A 158 14.68 0.24 11.18
CA ARG A 158 13.93 1.47 10.90
C ARG A 158 14.62 2.70 11.42
N TYR A 159 14.62 3.77 10.64
CA TYR A 159 15.17 5.06 11.00
C TYR A 159 14.09 6.13 11.06
N ASN A 160 13.95 6.78 12.22
CA ASN A 160 13.05 7.90 12.41
C ASN A 160 13.81 9.20 12.13
N ALA A 161 13.45 9.89 11.05
CA ALA A 161 14.14 11.10 10.62
C ALA A 161 13.84 12.32 11.51
N VAL A 162 12.74 12.30 12.26
CA VAL A 162 12.36 13.36 13.20
C VAL A 162 13.22 13.29 14.47
N THR A 163 13.35 12.10 15.05
CA THR A 163 14.13 11.87 16.29
C THR A 163 15.59 11.54 16.02
N LYS A 164 15.95 11.28 14.76
CA LYS A 164 17.28 10.82 14.32
C LYS A 164 17.71 9.49 14.96
N LYS A 165 16.75 8.63 15.28
CA LYS A 165 17.00 7.33 15.93
C LYS A 165 16.87 6.20 14.93
N PHE A 166 17.90 5.36 14.85
CA PHE A 166 17.83 4.03 14.22
C PHE A 166 17.44 2.97 15.25
N THR A 167 16.57 2.04 14.84
CA THR A 167 16.18 0.87 15.62
C THR A 167 16.45 -0.37 14.75
N PRO A 168 17.50 -1.15 15.05
CA PRO A 168 17.83 -2.36 14.31
C PRO A 168 16.69 -3.38 14.34
N ALA A 169 16.53 -4.14 13.26
CA ALA A 169 15.68 -5.32 13.25
C ALA A 169 16.31 -6.44 14.11
N GLU A 170 15.50 -7.41 14.54
CA GLU A 170 16.00 -8.57 15.26
C GLU A 170 16.99 -9.35 14.38
N GLY A 171 18.18 -9.63 14.91
CA GLY A 171 19.25 -10.32 14.17
C GLY A 171 20.08 -9.44 13.24
N SER A 172 19.73 -8.15 13.06
CA SER A 172 20.53 -7.23 12.24
C SER A 172 21.93 -7.02 12.84
N SER A 173 22.94 -7.07 11.98
CA SER A 173 24.34 -6.80 12.34
C SER A 173 24.98 -5.97 11.23
N LEU A 174 25.06 -4.66 11.47
CA LEU A 174 25.69 -3.71 10.56
C LEU A 174 27.14 -3.46 10.99
N GLU A 175 28.07 -3.57 10.05
CA GLU A 175 29.49 -3.24 10.29
C GLU A 175 29.67 -1.75 10.59
N ASP A 176 29.00 -0.89 9.82
CA ASP A 176 28.98 0.57 9.99
C ASP A 176 27.54 1.09 9.89
N GLN A 177 26.92 1.28 11.06
CA GLN A 177 25.54 1.73 11.17
C GLN A 177 25.37 3.16 10.62
N ASP A 178 26.34 4.05 10.82
CA ASP A 178 26.21 5.44 10.41
C ASP A 178 26.30 5.56 8.88
N ALA A 179 27.25 4.86 8.26
CA ALA A 179 27.35 4.78 6.80
C ALA A 179 26.10 4.12 6.18
N TYR A 180 25.53 3.09 6.83
CA TYR A 180 24.28 2.48 6.39
C TYR A 180 23.11 3.49 6.43
N ILE A 181 22.93 4.19 7.56
CA ILE A 181 21.88 5.19 7.71
C ILE A 181 22.01 6.30 6.67
N GLU A 182 23.24 6.79 6.43
CA GLU A 182 23.51 7.82 5.43
C GLU A 182 23.15 7.36 4.02
N ARG A 183 23.57 6.14 3.64
CA ARG A 183 23.27 5.53 2.33
C ARG A 183 21.76 5.45 2.09
N ILE A 184 21.01 4.82 3.01
CA ILE A 184 19.56 4.65 2.85
C ILE A 184 18.84 6.00 2.85
N THR A 185 19.24 6.91 3.74
CA THR A 185 18.69 8.27 3.78
C THR A 185 18.90 9.02 2.46
N GLN A 186 20.06 8.86 1.82
CA GLN A 186 20.32 9.48 0.52
C GLN A 186 19.47 8.86 -0.60
N ILE A 187 19.23 7.55 -0.57
CA ILE A 187 18.31 6.87 -1.49
C ILE A 187 16.90 7.45 -1.34
N VAL A 188 16.38 7.55 -0.11
CA VAL A 188 15.05 8.10 0.17
C VAL A 188 14.93 9.55 -0.30
N ARG A 189 15.94 10.39 -0.03
CA ARG A 189 15.97 11.78 -0.52
C ARG A 189 15.94 11.86 -2.04
N ASN A 190 16.70 11.01 -2.72
CA ASN A 190 16.73 10.96 -4.18
C ASN A 190 15.37 10.51 -4.74
N LYS A 191 14.75 9.47 -4.18
CA LYS A 191 13.42 9.00 -4.60
C LYS A 191 12.36 10.09 -4.49
N LEU A 192 12.30 10.79 -3.34
CA LEU A 192 11.37 11.91 -3.15
C LEU A 192 11.65 13.05 -4.13
N LYS A 193 12.91 13.43 -4.32
CA LYS A 193 13.32 14.48 -5.26
C LYS A 193 12.92 14.13 -6.70
N PHE A 194 13.25 12.93 -7.16
CA PHE A 194 12.96 12.50 -8.52
C PHE A 194 11.46 12.32 -8.75
N SER A 195 10.71 11.87 -7.75
CA SER A 195 9.25 11.83 -7.84
C SER A 195 8.66 13.21 -8.12
N THR A 196 9.15 14.25 -7.45
CA THR A 196 8.74 15.64 -7.74
C THR A 196 9.17 16.07 -9.14
N GLN A 197 10.40 15.76 -9.54
CA GLN A 197 10.91 16.14 -10.87
C GLN A 197 10.19 15.43 -12.03
N VAL A 198 9.72 14.20 -11.83
CA VAL A 198 8.89 13.50 -12.83
C VAL A 198 7.64 14.31 -13.15
N LEU A 199 7.01 14.88 -12.11
CA LEU A 199 5.80 15.71 -12.25
C LEU A 199 6.14 17.10 -12.80
N ASP A 200 7.12 17.79 -12.21
CA ASP A 200 7.46 19.18 -12.57
C ASP A 200 7.94 19.34 -14.02
N TYR A 201 8.51 18.28 -14.59
CA TYR A 201 9.11 18.31 -15.92
C TYR A 201 8.37 17.49 -16.97
N ASP A 202 7.22 16.91 -16.62
CA ASP A 202 6.53 15.92 -17.45
C ASP A 202 7.52 14.90 -18.03
N TYR A 203 8.24 14.23 -17.12
CA TYR A 203 9.41 13.44 -17.51
C TYR A 203 9.07 12.35 -18.51
N TYR A 204 7.92 11.69 -18.34
CA TYR A 204 7.50 10.62 -19.23
C TYR A 204 7.21 11.12 -20.64
N GLU A 205 6.60 12.31 -20.80
CA GLU A 205 6.36 12.90 -22.12
C GLU A 205 7.65 12.99 -22.93
N ARG A 206 8.77 13.28 -22.25
CA ARG A 206 10.08 13.50 -22.90
C ARG A 206 10.83 12.23 -23.26
N ILE A 207 10.54 11.11 -22.61
CA ILE A 207 11.35 9.88 -22.75
C ILE A 207 10.59 8.71 -23.39
N LEU A 208 9.25 8.70 -23.34
CA LEU A 208 8.44 7.65 -23.94
C LEU A 208 8.16 8.00 -25.41
N PRO A 209 8.22 7.01 -26.31
CA PRO A 209 7.94 7.25 -27.72
C PRO A 209 6.46 7.55 -27.96
N ASP A 210 6.15 8.28 -29.05
CA ASP A 210 4.79 8.64 -29.46
C ASP A 210 3.85 7.43 -29.49
N SER A 211 4.33 6.25 -29.89
CA SER A 211 3.54 5.02 -29.92
C SER A 211 2.94 4.61 -28.56
N ILE A 212 3.60 4.95 -27.44
CA ILE A 212 3.03 4.72 -26.11
C ILE A 212 1.93 5.74 -25.81
N TRP A 213 2.12 7.00 -26.21
CA TRP A 213 1.12 8.05 -26.05
C TRP A 213 -0.09 7.85 -26.94
N ASP A 214 0.09 7.27 -28.12
CA ASP A 214 -1.02 6.88 -29.00
C ASP A 214 -1.91 5.85 -28.29
N ILE A 215 -1.32 4.83 -27.65
CA ILE A 215 -2.05 3.85 -26.83
C ILE A 215 -2.76 4.52 -25.64
N VAL A 216 -2.11 5.48 -24.98
CA VAL A 216 -2.68 6.17 -23.80
C VAL A 216 -3.80 7.15 -24.21
N ASN A 217 -3.76 7.72 -25.41
CA ASN A 217 -4.74 8.71 -25.86
C ASN A 217 -5.88 8.08 -26.67
N GLU A 218 -5.66 6.93 -27.29
CA GLU A 218 -6.69 6.15 -27.98
C GLU A 218 -7.62 5.50 -26.96
N ASP A 219 -8.92 5.80 -27.04
CA ASP A 219 -9.98 5.21 -26.20
C ASP A 219 -9.85 5.35 -24.67
N SER A 220 -8.94 6.20 -24.17
CA SER A 220 -8.76 6.36 -22.71
C SER A 220 -9.89 7.10 -22.02
N GLY A 221 -10.77 7.77 -22.77
CA GLY A 221 -11.85 8.59 -22.22
C GLY A 221 -11.36 9.86 -21.50
N TYR A 222 -10.06 10.17 -21.56
CA TYR A 222 -9.46 11.40 -21.06
C TYR A 222 -9.11 12.33 -22.23
N PRO A 223 -9.10 13.66 -22.01
CA PRO A 223 -8.58 14.59 -23.02
C PRO A 223 -7.13 14.20 -23.37
N PRO A 224 -6.73 14.32 -24.64
CA PRO A 224 -5.39 13.95 -25.07
C PRO A 224 -4.35 14.70 -24.25
N SER A 225 -3.30 14.00 -23.83
CA SER A 225 -2.21 14.58 -23.04
C SER A 225 -1.36 15.61 -23.80
N ARG A 226 -1.59 15.77 -25.11
CA ARG A 226 -0.91 16.71 -26.00
C ARG A 226 -1.90 17.74 -26.54
N GLU A 227 -1.66 19.03 -26.26
CA GLU A 227 -2.13 20.15 -27.09
C GLU A 227 -1.03 20.59 -28.06
#